data_AF-A0A8D0UQB0-F1
#
_entry.id   AF-A0A8D0UQB0-F1
#
_cell.length_a   1.000
_cell.length_b   1.000
_cell.length_c   1.000
_cell.angle_alpha   90.00
_cell.angle_beta   90.00
_cell.angle_gamma   90.00
#
_symmetry.space_group_name_H-M   'P 1'
#
loop_
_entity.id
_entity.type
_entity.pdbx_description
1 polymer ?
#
loop_
_entity_poly.entity_id
_entity_poly.type
_entity_poly.pdbx_seq_one_letter_code
_entity_poly.pdbx_strand_id
1 'polypeptide(L)'
;MAARVLRAGGAASGGGFLWRAAPCSLLPGLRKLASSNNRLREESWLKSLFVRKVDPRKDAHSNLLAKKETSSLYKLQFHNVKPECLEAYNKICQEVLPKIHEDKHYPCTLVGTWNTWYGEQDQAVHLWRYEGGYPALTEVMNKLKENQEFSRFRKERSNMLLSRKNQLLLEFSFWNEPVPRSGPNIYELRSYQLRPGTMIEWGNYWARAIRFRQDGNEAVGGFFSQIGELYMVHHLWAYKDLQTREDIRNAAWHKHGWEELVYYTAPQEPPRLLLPRE
;
A
#
# COMPACT_ATOMS: atom_id res chain seq x y z
N MET A 1 -8.60 -26.57 -34.10
CA MET A 1 -7.45 -27.48 -34.29
C MET A 1 -6.75 -27.67 -32.96
N ALA A 2 -6.75 -28.93 -32.50
CA ALA A 2 -5.92 -29.60 -31.49
C ALA A 2 -5.43 -28.86 -30.22
N ALA A 3 -6.02 -29.26 -29.09
CA ALA A 3 -5.45 -29.20 -27.74
C ALA A 3 -4.45 -30.36 -27.51
N ARG A 4 -3.47 -30.20 -26.60
CA ARG A 4 -2.82 -31.34 -25.95
C ARG A 4 -2.28 -31.02 -24.55
N VAL A 5 -2.95 -31.61 -23.57
CA VAL A 5 -2.52 -31.81 -22.18
C VAL A 5 -1.72 -33.12 -22.12
N LEU A 6 -0.65 -33.18 -21.31
CA LEU A 6 0.02 -34.43 -20.96
C LEU A 6 0.02 -34.61 -19.43
N ARG A 7 -0.75 -35.61 -18.98
CA ARG A 7 -0.51 -36.41 -17.78
C ARG A 7 0.12 -37.73 -18.24
N ALA A 8 1.07 -38.24 -17.48
CA ALA A 8 1.50 -39.63 -17.56
C ALA A 8 1.44 -40.24 -16.15
N GLY A 9 0.90 -41.45 -16.07
CA GLY A 9 0.95 -42.30 -14.89
C GLY A 9 1.22 -43.74 -15.30
N GLY A 10 1.78 -44.52 -14.36
CA GLY A 10 1.44 -45.93 -14.17
C GLY A 10 2.47 -47.01 -14.54
N ALA A 11 2.94 -47.70 -13.49
CA ALA A 11 3.21 -49.15 -13.35
C ALA A 11 4.44 -49.77 -14.07
N ALA A 12 5.08 -50.88 -13.63
CA ALA A 12 5.18 -51.67 -12.38
C ALA A 12 6.15 -52.88 -12.64
N SER A 13 6.44 -53.66 -11.59
CA SER A 13 7.09 -55.01 -11.51
C SER A 13 8.63 -55.07 -11.46
N GLY A 14 9.30 -55.95 -10.69
CA GLY A 14 8.87 -57.03 -9.78
C GLY A 14 10.09 -57.78 -9.15
N GLY A 15 9.83 -58.67 -8.18
CA GLY A 15 10.76 -59.65 -7.57
C GLY A 15 11.45 -59.15 -6.27
N GLY A 16 11.39 -59.78 -5.09
CA GLY A 16 11.05 -61.13 -4.66
C GLY A 16 12.28 -61.80 -4.04
N PHE A 17 12.32 -62.01 -2.71
CA PHE A 17 12.72 -63.27 -2.03
C PHE A 17 12.84 -63.08 -0.49
N LEU A 18 12.25 -64.05 0.22
CA LEU A 18 12.09 -64.22 1.67
C LEU A 18 13.30 -64.91 2.30
N TRP A 19 13.60 -64.64 3.58
CA TRP A 19 14.00 -65.66 4.56
C TRP A 19 13.39 -65.36 5.94
N ARG A 20 12.80 -66.40 6.56
CA ARG A 20 12.19 -66.45 7.90
C ARG A 20 13.22 -66.88 8.95
N ALA A 21 13.06 -66.46 10.21
CA ALA A 21 12.77 -67.34 11.37
C ALA A 21 12.90 -66.59 12.72
N ALA A 22 11.94 -66.82 13.61
CA ALA A 22 11.87 -66.42 15.03
C ALA A 22 12.31 -67.61 15.93
N PRO A 23 11.91 -67.79 17.21
CA PRO A 23 11.53 -66.87 18.32
C PRO A 23 12.23 -67.25 19.66
N CYS A 24 12.06 -66.51 20.76
CA CYS A 24 11.85 -67.13 22.09
C CYS A 24 11.36 -66.16 23.17
N SER A 25 10.33 -66.61 23.88
CA SER A 25 9.58 -66.02 25.00
C SER A 25 10.22 -66.30 26.37
N LEU A 26 9.89 -65.48 27.40
CA LEU A 26 9.29 -65.89 28.70
C LEU A 26 9.31 -64.74 29.75
N LEU A 27 8.13 -64.38 30.27
CA LEU A 27 7.83 -63.73 31.57
C LEU A 27 7.71 -64.84 32.67
N PRO A 28 7.37 -64.61 33.97
CA PRO A 28 7.00 -63.38 34.72
C PRO A 28 7.63 -63.24 36.15
N GLY A 29 7.43 -62.08 36.80
CA GLY A 29 7.66 -61.89 38.25
C GLY A 29 6.89 -60.67 38.79
N LEU A 30 6.13 -60.87 39.86
CA LEU A 30 4.95 -60.12 40.29
C LEU A 30 5.21 -59.20 41.51
N ARG A 31 4.31 -58.21 41.70
CA ARG A 31 3.95 -57.44 42.94
C ARG A 31 4.81 -56.20 43.23
N LYS A 32 4.28 -55.00 43.55
CA LYS A 32 3.05 -54.62 44.28
C LYS A 32 2.65 -53.15 43.94
N LEU A 33 1.35 -52.88 44.04
CA LEU A 33 0.72 -51.56 44.02
C LEU A 33 1.04 -50.76 45.29
N ALA A 34 1.28 -49.46 45.14
CA ALA A 34 0.98 -48.45 46.16
C ALA A 34 0.35 -47.23 45.47
N SER A 35 -0.84 -46.88 45.93
CA SER A 35 -1.67 -45.78 45.45
C SER A 35 -1.26 -44.47 46.10
N SER A 36 -1.09 -43.41 45.33
CA SER A 36 -1.50 -42.07 45.76
C SER A 36 -2.12 -41.30 44.60
N ASN A 37 -3.31 -40.78 44.89
CA ASN A 37 -4.16 -39.95 44.05
C ASN A 37 -3.55 -38.54 43.92
N ASN A 38 -3.37 -38.02 42.71
CA ASN A 38 -4.05 -36.78 42.26
C ASN A 38 -3.59 -36.32 40.86
N ARG A 39 -4.55 -36.37 39.93
CA ARG A 39 -4.94 -35.34 38.94
C ARG A 39 -3.85 -34.55 38.17
N LEU A 40 -3.85 -34.81 36.85
CA LEU A 40 -3.87 -33.84 35.73
C LEU A 40 -2.76 -32.78 35.72
N ARG A 41 -1.69 -32.92 34.93
CA ARG A 41 -1.61 -32.53 33.50
C ARG A 41 -2.43 -31.27 33.16
N GLU A 42 -1.98 -30.07 33.57
CA GLU A 42 -2.24 -28.79 32.87
C GLU A 42 -1.48 -27.57 33.42
N GLU A 43 -0.16 -27.67 33.67
CA GLU A 43 0.64 -26.52 34.14
C GLU A 43 1.81 -26.24 33.18
N SER A 44 1.52 -25.76 31.95
CA SER A 44 2.54 -25.20 31.04
C SER A 44 2.03 -24.23 29.98
N TRP A 45 0.75 -23.85 29.99
CA TRP A 45 0.17 -22.97 28.97
C TRP A 45 -0.12 -21.53 29.45
N LEU A 46 -0.06 -21.27 30.76
CA LEU A 46 -0.44 -19.95 31.32
C LEU A 46 0.73 -19.01 31.65
N LYS A 47 1.99 -19.40 31.42
CA LYS A 47 3.15 -18.51 31.68
C LYS A 47 3.50 -17.57 30.50
N SER A 48 2.74 -17.59 29.41
CA SER A 48 2.94 -16.69 28.26
C SER A 48 2.13 -15.37 28.34
N LEU A 49 1.53 -15.05 29.49
CA LEU A 49 0.80 -13.79 29.69
C LEU A 49 1.64 -12.67 30.32
N PHE A 50 2.97 -12.79 30.32
CA PHE A 50 3.81 -11.62 30.50
C PHE A 50 3.81 -10.80 29.20
N VAL A 51 2.73 -10.02 29.05
CA VAL A 51 2.70 -8.81 28.23
C VAL A 51 3.98 -8.06 28.56
N ARG A 52 4.92 -8.06 27.61
CA ARG A 52 6.08 -7.18 27.66
C ARG A 52 5.50 -5.79 27.86
N LYS A 53 5.66 -5.20 29.05
CA LYS A 53 5.21 -3.84 29.34
C LYS A 53 5.88 -2.96 28.30
N VAL A 54 5.13 -2.60 27.28
CA VAL A 54 5.54 -1.60 26.30
C VAL A 54 5.43 -0.30 27.07
N ASP A 55 6.56 0.33 27.36
CA ASP A 55 6.53 1.71 27.87
C ASP A 55 5.65 2.53 26.92
N PRO A 56 4.63 3.24 27.44
CA PRO A 56 3.76 4.02 26.59
C PRO A 56 4.61 5.06 25.85
N ARG A 57 4.85 4.82 24.57
CA ARG A 57 5.51 5.76 23.67
C ARG A 57 4.65 7.02 23.68
N LYS A 58 5.22 8.14 24.13
CA LYS A 58 4.49 9.41 24.31
C LYS A 58 4.18 10.13 22.99
N ASP A 59 4.76 9.68 21.88
CA ASP A 59 4.54 10.26 20.56
C ASP A 59 3.65 9.35 19.69
N ALA A 60 2.69 9.96 18.99
CA ALA A 60 1.91 9.27 17.98
C ALA A 60 2.83 8.62 16.94
N HIS A 61 2.55 7.38 16.54
CA HIS A 61 3.37 6.62 15.59
C HIS A 61 3.63 7.36 14.26
N SER A 62 2.70 8.24 13.85
CA SER A 62 2.82 9.11 12.69
C SER A 62 3.94 10.15 12.81
N ASN A 63 4.21 10.68 14.00
CA ASN A 63 5.21 11.72 14.21
C ASN A 63 6.65 11.23 13.99
N LEU A 64 6.90 9.92 14.11
CA LEU A 64 8.24 9.35 13.89
C LEU A 64 8.57 9.16 12.41
N LEU A 65 7.54 8.98 11.58
CA LEU A 65 7.67 8.68 10.16
C LEU A 65 7.38 9.89 9.28
N ALA A 66 6.58 10.84 9.75
CA ALA A 66 6.18 12.00 8.98
C ALA A 66 7.29 13.05 8.84
N LYS A 67 7.35 13.70 7.67
CA LYS A 67 8.16 14.91 7.47
C LYS A 67 7.58 16.06 8.31
N LYS A 68 8.21 16.36 9.45
CA LYS A 68 7.74 17.40 10.39
C LYS A 68 7.94 18.83 9.87
N GLU A 69 8.96 19.04 9.04
CA GLU A 69 9.41 20.35 8.58
C GLU A 69 8.33 21.12 7.81
N THR A 70 7.52 20.42 7.02
CA THR A 70 6.50 21.06 6.18
C THR A 70 5.11 21.07 6.80
N SER A 71 4.87 20.30 7.88
CA SER A 71 3.55 20.07 8.51
C SER A 71 2.42 19.86 7.50
N SER A 72 2.74 19.27 6.34
CA SER A 72 1.81 19.19 5.21
C SER A 72 0.88 18.00 5.37
N LEU A 73 -0.40 18.25 5.17
CA LEU A 73 -1.42 17.21 5.09
C LEU A 73 -1.76 16.97 3.64
N TYR A 74 -1.75 15.71 3.21
CA TYR A 74 -2.12 15.34 1.85
C TYR A 74 -3.52 14.76 1.81
N LYS A 75 -4.22 14.93 0.69
CA LYS A 75 -5.51 14.31 0.43
C LYS A 75 -5.47 13.61 -0.91
N LEU A 76 -5.60 12.29 -0.87
CA LEU A 76 -5.72 11.44 -2.05
C LEU A 76 -7.21 11.18 -2.32
N GLN A 77 -7.65 11.50 -3.53
CA GLN A 77 -9.04 11.39 -3.95
C GLN A 77 -9.16 10.43 -5.13
N PHE A 78 -10.09 9.50 -5.02
CA PHE A 78 -10.48 8.59 -6.10
C PHE A 78 -11.92 8.88 -6.48
N HIS A 79 -12.15 9.20 -7.75
CA HIS A 79 -13.46 9.44 -8.31
C HIS A 79 -13.70 8.41 -9.41
N ASN A 80 -14.65 7.48 -9.18
CA ASN A 80 -15.11 6.58 -10.22
C ASN A 80 -16.16 7.32 -11.04
N VAL A 81 -15.84 7.59 -12.29
CA VAL A 81 -16.66 8.37 -13.23
C VAL A 81 -17.50 7.39 -14.04
N LYS A 82 -18.69 7.81 -14.44
CA LYS A 82 -19.45 7.10 -15.46
C LYS A 82 -18.64 7.08 -16.76
N PRO A 83 -18.46 5.93 -17.43
CA PRO A 83 -17.59 5.83 -18.61
C PRO A 83 -17.93 6.86 -19.70
N GLU A 84 -19.23 7.06 -19.96
CA GLU A 84 -19.74 8.01 -20.96
C GLU A 84 -19.53 9.49 -20.57
N CYS A 85 -19.15 9.77 -19.32
CA CYS A 85 -18.93 11.12 -18.80
C CYS A 85 -17.46 11.47 -18.60
N LEU A 86 -16.50 10.55 -18.85
CA LEU A 86 -15.10 10.75 -18.48
C LEU A 86 -14.49 12.02 -19.10
N GLU A 87 -14.76 12.27 -20.37
CA GLU A 87 -14.28 13.46 -21.08
C GLU A 87 -14.87 14.76 -20.50
N ALA A 88 -16.20 14.82 -20.34
CA ALA A 88 -16.87 15.97 -19.74
C ALA A 88 -16.39 16.24 -18.31
N TYR A 89 -16.22 15.18 -17.52
CA TYR A 89 -15.66 15.23 -16.17
C TYR A 89 -14.23 15.80 -16.17
N ASN A 90 -13.39 15.39 -17.11
CA ASN A 90 -12.01 15.87 -17.21
C ASN A 90 -11.98 17.36 -17.53
N LYS A 91 -12.81 17.79 -18.49
CA LYS A 91 -12.92 19.20 -18.90
C LYS A 91 -13.26 20.11 -17.72
N ILE A 92 -14.32 19.79 -16.97
CA ILE A 92 -14.72 20.63 -15.82
C ILE A 92 -13.65 20.62 -14.70
N CYS A 93 -12.87 19.54 -14.56
CA CYS A 93 -11.78 19.49 -13.61
C CYS A 93 -10.59 20.36 -14.06
N GLN A 94 -10.23 20.32 -15.34
CA GLN A 94 -9.17 21.16 -15.92
C GLN A 94 -9.52 22.64 -15.84
N GLU A 95 -10.80 23.00 -15.95
CA GLU A 95 -11.23 24.39 -15.85
C GLU A 95 -11.22 24.95 -14.42
N VAL A 96 -11.50 24.12 -13.41
CA VAL A 96 -11.77 24.60 -12.03
C VAL A 96 -10.64 24.29 -11.05
N LEU A 97 -10.01 23.11 -11.13
CA LEU A 97 -9.01 22.71 -10.13
C LEU A 97 -7.73 23.57 -10.18
N PRO A 98 -7.18 23.93 -11.35
CA PRO A 98 -6.02 24.84 -11.44
C PRO A 98 -6.30 26.21 -10.84
N LYS A 99 -7.50 26.78 -11.05
CA LYS A 99 -7.88 28.08 -10.45
C LYS A 99 -7.81 28.05 -8.92
N ILE A 100 -8.27 26.95 -8.29
CA ILE A 100 -8.18 26.79 -6.84
C ILE A 100 -6.73 26.65 -6.39
N HIS A 101 -5.90 25.97 -7.17
CA HIS A 101 -4.48 25.78 -6.88
C HIS A 101 -3.68 27.10 -6.98
N GLU A 102 -3.96 27.92 -8.00
CA GLU A 102 -3.24 29.17 -8.27
C GLU A 102 -3.70 30.32 -7.36
N ASP A 103 -4.94 30.26 -6.87
CA ASP A 103 -5.48 31.27 -5.98
C ASP A 103 -4.86 31.17 -4.58
N LYS A 104 -3.97 32.14 -4.29
CA LYS A 104 -3.28 32.30 -3.00
C LYS A 104 -4.23 32.43 -1.80
N HIS A 105 -5.51 32.69 -2.02
CA HIS A 105 -6.53 32.66 -0.98
C HIS A 105 -6.72 31.26 -0.38
N TYR A 106 -6.39 30.19 -1.11
CA TYR A 106 -6.45 28.82 -0.63
C TYR A 106 -5.04 28.31 -0.30
N PRO A 107 -4.72 28.00 0.97
CA PRO A 107 -3.43 27.38 1.33
C PRO A 107 -3.38 25.90 0.93
N CYS A 108 -3.47 25.62 -0.37
CA CYS A 108 -3.40 24.28 -0.93
C CYS A 108 -2.70 24.23 -2.29
N THR A 109 -2.09 23.09 -2.58
CA THR A 109 -1.42 22.80 -3.84
C THR A 109 -2.08 21.60 -4.50
N LEU A 110 -2.44 21.71 -5.79
CA LEU A 110 -2.78 20.53 -6.59
C LEU A 110 -1.47 19.85 -7.00
N VAL A 111 -1.12 18.75 -6.34
CA VAL A 111 0.12 18.00 -6.64
C VAL A 111 0.00 17.28 -7.98
N GLY A 112 -1.20 16.76 -8.27
CA GLY A 112 -1.48 16.17 -9.57
C GLY A 112 -2.85 15.52 -9.66
N THR A 113 -3.16 15.16 -10.90
CA THR A 113 -4.52 14.96 -11.41
C THR A 113 -4.38 13.97 -12.57
N TRP A 114 -4.79 12.72 -12.36
CA TRP A 114 -4.56 11.61 -13.30
C TRP A 114 -5.85 10.88 -13.65
N ASN A 115 -5.84 10.15 -14.76
CA ASN A 115 -6.81 9.11 -15.07
C ASN A 115 -6.12 7.74 -14.99
N THR A 116 -6.84 6.74 -14.49
CA THR A 116 -6.33 5.38 -14.40
C THR A 116 -6.41 4.70 -15.75
N TRP A 117 -5.27 4.19 -16.24
CA TRP A 117 -5.20 3.48 -17.51
C TRP A 117 -5.30 1.96 -17.32
N TYR A 118 -4.50 1.41 -16.40
CA TYR A 118 -4.55 0.00 -16.01
C TYR A 118 -4.90 -0.13 -14.53
N GLY A 119 -5.92 -0.94 -14.23
CA GLY A 119 -6.55 -1.08 -12.92
C GLY A 119 -8.05 -0.81 -13.00
N GLU A 120 -8.58 -0.02 -12.07
CA GLU A 120 -9.97 0.47 -12.13
C GLU A 120 -10.07 1.55 -13.22
N GLN A 121 -10.57 1.17 -14.40
CA GLN A 121 -10.80 2.11 -15.51
C GLN A 121 -11.92 3.11 -15.17
N ASP A 122 -11.97 4.21 -15.93
CA ASP A 122 -12.91 5.33 -15.70
C ASP A 122 -12.76 5.98 -14.31
N GLN A 123 -11.59 5.83 -13.68
CA GLN A 123 -11.26 6.42 -12.40
C GLN A 123 -10.29 7.59 -12.55
N ALA A 124 -10.69 8.76 -12.03
CA ALA A 124 -9.81 9.90 -11.85
C ALA A 124 -9.21 9.92 -10.44
N VAL A 125 -7.90 10.16 -10.36
CA VAL A 125 -7.15 10.29 -9.11
C VAL A 125 -6.64 11.72 -8.97
N HIS A 126 -6.77 12.30 -7.77
CA HIS A 126 -6.24 13.64 -7.47
C HIS A 126 -5.48 13.62 -6.15
N LEU A 127 -4.34 14.30 -6.12
CA LEU A 127 -3.55 14.48 -4.91
C LEU A 127 -3.44 15.97 -4.60
N TRP A 128 -3.93 16.35 -3.42
CA TRP A 128 -3.85 17.71 -2.90
C TRP A 128 -2.91 17.77 -1.70
N ARG A 129 -2.19 18.87 -1.56
CA ARG A 129 -1.37 19.22 -0.40
C ARG A 129 -1.98 20.43 0.31
N TYR A 130 -2.02 20.41 1.63
CA TYR A 130 -2.46 21.51 2.48
C TYR A 130 -1.32 21.90 3.41
N GLU A 131 -0.71 23.06 3.13
CA GLU A 131 0.42 23.59 3.89
C GLU A 131 -0.09 24.20 5.19
N GLY A 132 0.38 23.70 6.34
CA GLY A 132 -0.21 24.02 7.65
C GLY A 132 -1.23 22.99 8.15
N GLY A 133 -1.37 21.85 7.47
CA GLY A 133 -2.01 20.66 8.00
C GLY A 133 -3.54 20.74 8.11
N TYR A 134 -4.10 20.23 9.22
CA TYR A 134 -5.55 20.20 9.45
C TYR A 134 -6.21 21.60 9.49
N PRO A 135 -5.62 22.64 10.12
CA PRO A 135 -6.14 24.01 10.04
C PRO A 135 -6.30 24.51 8.61
N ALA A 136 -5.25 24.35 7.78
CA ALA A 136 -5.27 24.78 6.37
C ALA A 136 -6.33 24.03 5.56
N LEU A 137 -6.44 22.70 5.74
CA LEU A 137 -7.52 21.92 5.14
C LEU A 137 -8.89 22.45 5.55
N THR A 138 -9.10 22.71 6.84
CA THR A 138 -10.39 23.19 7.36
C THR A 138 -10.75 24.55 6.79
N GLU A 139 -9.78 25.46 6.74
CA GLU A 139 -9.92 26.79 6.15
C GLU A 139 -10.30 26.70 4.66
N VAL A 140 -9.54 25.95 3.86
CA VAL A 140 -9.83 25.75 2.43
C VAL A 140 -11.22 25.17 2.24
N MET A 141 -11.57 24.14 3.01
CA MET A 141 -12.88 23.50 2.89
C MET A 141 -14.04 24.42 3.27
N ASN A 142 -13.86 25.36 4.20
CA ASN A 142 -14.86 26.36 4.55
C ASN A 142 -15.00 27.42 3.46
N LYS A 143 -13.89 27.99 2.99
CA LYS A 143 -13.87 28.96 1.88
C LYS A 143 -14.50 28.38 0.61
N LEU A 144 -14.21 27.12 0.29
CA LEU A 144 -14.80 26.44 -0.87
C LEU A 144 -16.30 26.18 -0.74
N LYS A 145 -16.88 26.14 0.47
CA LYS A 145 -18.34 26.02 0.63
C LYS A 145 -19.06 27.32 0.22
N GLU A 146 -18.43 28.47 0.42
CA GLU A 146 -18.98 29.78 0.09
C GLU A 146 -18.75 30.15 -1.39
N ASN A 147 -17.78 29.50 -2.04
CA ASN A 147 -17.48 29.71 -3.45
C ASN A 147 -18.61 29.15 -4.35
N GLN A 148 -19.31 30.04 -5.06
CA GLN A 148 -20.44 29.70 -5.94
C GLN A 148 -20.00 28.95 -7.21
N GLU A 149 -18.85 29.30 -7.80
CA GLU A 149 -18.29 28.58 -8.96
C GLU A 149 -17.95 27.14 -8.56
N PHE A 150 -17.28 26.95 -7.44
CA PHE A 150 -16.96 25.62 -6.93
C PHE A 150 -18.20 24.82 -6.55
N SER A 151 -19.23 25.48 -6.02
CA SER A 151 -20.51 24.84 -5.71
C SER A 151 -21.22 24.33 -6.97
N ARG A 152 -21.21 25.11 -8.06
CA ARG A 152 -21.73 24.68 -9.38
C ARG A 152 -20.92 23.51 -9.94
N PHE A 153 -19.60 23.62 -9.96
CA PHE A 153 -18.69 22.54 -10.34
C PHE A 153 -18.96 21.26 -9.55
N ARG A 154 -19.08 21.35 -8.22
CA ARG A 154 -19.35 20.20 -7.36
C ARG A 154 -20.67 19.53 -7.71
N LYS A 155 -21.72 20.31 -8.01
CA LYS A 155 -23.04 19.79 -8.40
C LYS A 155 -22.96 19.08 -9.74
N GLU A 156 -22.41 19.72 -10.76
CA GLU A 156 -22.26 19.17 -12.10
C GLU A 156 -21.43 17.88 -12.10
N ARG A 157 -20.24 17.93 -11.49
CA ARG A 157 -19.37 16.76 -11.30
C ARG A 157 -20.10 15.60 -10.63
N SER A 158 -20.98 15.87 -9.66
CA SER A 158 -21.67 14.78 -8.94
C SER A 158 -22.63 13.98 -9.82
N ASN A 159 -23.15 14.56 -10.91
CA ASN A 159 -24.01 13.85 -11.86
C ASN A 159 -23.23 12.85 -12.74
N MET A 160 -21.90 13.02 -12.82
CA MET A 160 -21.00 12.23 -13.66
C MET A 160 -20.33 11.08 -12.89
N LEU A 161 -20.56 10.94 -11.58
CA LEU A 161 -19.82 10.00 -10.73
C LEU A 161 -20.66 8.77 -10.36
N LEU A 162 -20.00 7.62 -10.34
CA LEU A 162 -20.51 6.36 -9.77
C LEU A 162 -20.22 6.30 -8.27
N SER A 163 -18.98 6.59 -7.88
CA SER A 163 -18.57 6.60 -6.47
C SER A 163 -17.35 7.49 -6.22
N ARG A 164 -17.07 7.78 -4.94
CA ARG A 164 -15.92 8.58 -4.51
C ARG A 164 -15.31 8.03 -3.22
N LYS A 165 -13.98 8.05 -3.12
CA LYS A 165 -13.21 7.76 -1.90
C LYS A 165 -12.18 8.88 -1.69
N ASN A 166 -11.98 9.30 -0.44
CA ASN A 166 -10.90 10.21 -0.07
C ASN A 166 -10.15 9.65 1.13
N GLN A 167 -8.84 9.87 1.17
CA GLN A 167 -7.98 9.57 2.32
C GLN A 167 -7.13 10.78 2.64
N LEU A 168 -6.94 11.07 3.93
CA LEU A 168 -5.96 12.04 4.40
C LEU A 168 -4.69 11.31 4.80
N LEU A 169 -3.57 11.82 4.31
CA LEU A 169 -2.27 11.15 4.35
C LEU A 169 -1.20 12.09 4.91
N LEU A 170 -0.16 11.49 5.47
CA LEU A 170 1.12 12.16 5.74
C LEU A 170 2.20 11.61 4.82
N GLU A 171 3.19 12.42 4.52
CA GLU A 171 4.36 12.06 3.71
C GLU A 171 5.45 11.45 4.59
N PHE A 172 6.10 10.40 4.10
CA PHE A 172 7.28 9.82 4.76
C PHE A 172 8.47 10.79 4.72
N SER A 173 9.17 10.96 5.84
CA SER A 173 10.33 11.86 5.97
C SER A 173 11.53 11.45 5.10
N PHE A 174 11.63 10.18 4.71
CA PHE A 174 12.71 9.64 3.88
C PHE A 174 12.39 9.66 2.38
N TRP A 175 11.25 10.22 1.98
CA TRP A 175 10.88 10.36 0.56
C TRP A 175 11.24 11.76 0.03
N ASN A 176 11.40 11.85 -1.29
CA ASN A 176 11.55 13.14 -1.97
C ASN A 176 10.24 13.93 -1.92
N GLU A 177 10.34 15.25 -1.91
CA GLU A 177 9.15 16.12 -2.07
C GLU A 177 8.52 15.89 -3.44
N PRO A 178 7.19 15.73 -3.54
CA PRO A 178 6.51 15.52 -4.80
C PRO A 178 6.53 16.81 -5.64
N VAL A 179 7.51 16.90 -6.54
CA VAL A 179 7.63 18.00 -7.50
C VAL A 179 7.05 17.61 -8.87
N PRO A 180 6.45 18.56 -9.60
CA PRO A 180 6.06 18.35 -11.00
C PRO A 180 7.27 17.93 -11.84
N ARG A 181 7.04 17.03 -12.80
CA ARG A 181 8.09 16.52 -13.70
C ARG A 181 7.91 17.06 -15.09
N SER A 182 9.02 17.35 -15.77
CA SER A 182 9.01 17.79 -17.16
C SER A 182 8.67 16.64 -18.11
N GLY A 183 7.93 16.94 -19.17
CA GLY A 183 7.64 16.03 -20.27
C GLY A 183 6.47 15.06 -20.00
N PRO A 184 6.05 14.31 -21.04
CA PRO A 184 5.05 13.27 -20.86
C PRO A 184 5.63 12.18 -19.97
N ASN A 185 5.00 11.95 -18.82
CA ASN A 185 5.36 10.89 -17.89
C ASN A 185 4.13 10.02 -17.65
N ILE A 186 4.31 8.71 -17.56
CA ILE A 186 3.31 7.83 -16.95
C ILE A 186 3.57 7.73 -15.46
N TYR A 187 2.51 7.71 -14.67
CA TYR A 187 2.59 7.61 -13.22
C TYR A 187 2.14 6.23 -12.78
N GLU A 188 2.66 5.75 -11.67
CA GLU A 188 2.22 4.50 -11.06
C GLU A 188 1.92 4.74 -9.59
N LEU A 189 0.68 4.47 -9.20
CA LEU A 189 0.23 4.52 -7.82
C LEU A 189 0.16 3.10 -7.27
N ARG A 190 1.00 2.80 -6.28
CA ARG A 190 0.96 1.53 -5.55
C ARG A 190 0.39 1.75 -4.17
N SER A 191 -0.62 0.97 -3.83
CA SER A 191 -1.26 1.00 -2.52
C SER A 191 -0.95 -0.31 -1.79
N TYR A 192 -0.66 -0.22 -0.49
CA TYR A 192 -0.29 -1.34 0.35
C TYR A 192 -1.13 -1.30 1.63
N GLN A 193 -1.97 -2.31 1.82
CA GLN A 193 -2.62 -2.54 3.11
C GLN A 193 -1.64 -3.26 4.04
N LEU A 194 -1.19 -2.57 5.08
CA LEU A 194 -0.32 -3.14 6.09
C LEU A 194 -1.13 -3.80 7.21
N ARG A 195 -0.49 -4.74 7.90
CA ARG A 195 -1.03 -5.30 9.14
C ARG A 195 -0.97 -4.21 10.24
N PRO A 196 -2.00 -4.07 11.08
CA PRO A 196 -1.94 -3.15 12.21
C PRO A 196 -0.68 -3.38 13.05
N GLY A 197 0.01 -2.29 13.41
CA GLY A 197 1.23 -2.32 14.22
C GLY A 197 2.54 -2.47 13.43
N THR A 198 2.53 -2.81 12.14
CA THR A 198 3.76 -3.04 11.36
C THR A 198 4.27 -1.81 10.61
N MET A 199 3.58 -0.67 10.68
CA MET A 199 3.92 0.52 9.87
C MET A 199 5.32 1.08 10.13
N ILE A 200 5.78 1.09 11.39
CA ILE A 200 7.14 1.58 11.73
C ILE A 200 8.20 0.64 11.17
N GLU A 201 8.03 -0.67 11.38
CA GLU A 201 8.96 -1.67 10.86
C GLU A 201 9.04 -1.60 9.33
N TRP A 202 7.88 -1.58 8.68
CA TRP A 202 7.79 -1.45 7.23
C TRP A 202 8.44 -0.15 6.72
N GLY A 203 8.22 0.97 7.41
CA GLY A 203 8.84 2.26 7.11
C GLY A 203 10.37 2.22 7.22
N ASN A 204 10.92 1.53 8.22
CA ASN A 204 12.37 1.37 8.39
C ASN A 204 13.01 0.54 7.26
N TYR A 205 12.32 -0.49 6.76
CA TYR A 205 12.76 -1.21 5.57
C TYR A 205 12.74 -0.30 4.33
N TRP A 206 11.67 0.47 4.13
CA TRP A 206 11.55 1.36 2.98
C TRP A 206 12.52 2.54 2.98
N ALA A 207 12.87 3.08 4.16
CA ALA A 207 13.90 4.12 4.28
C ALA A 207 15.28 3.65 3.72
N ARG A 208 15.53 2.34 3.72
CA ARG A 208 16.70 1.73 3.07
C ARG A 208 16.41 1.42 1.60
N ALA A 209 15.25 0.82 1.32
CA ALA A 209 14.87 0.37 -0.02
C ALA A 209 14.78 1.51 -1.03
N ILE A 210 14.27 2.67 -0.62
CA ILE A 210 14.09 3.82 -1.50
C ILE A 210 15.40 4.30 -2.13
N ARG A 211 16.54 4.12 -1.45
CA ARG A 211 17.86 4.51 -1.96
C ARG A 211 18.22 3.76 -3.24
N PHE A 212 17.83 2.49 -3.34
CA PHE A 212 18.01 1.68 -4.56
C PHE A 212 17.12 2.15 -5.72
N ARG A 213 16.11 2.97 -5.44
CA ARG A 213 15.09 3.45 -6.38
C ARG A 213 15.13 4.96 -6.59
N GLN A 214 16.20 5.62 -6.12
CA GLN A 214 16.44 7.04 -6.38
C GLN A 214 17.34 7.24 -7.60
N ASP A 215 18.20 6.26 -7.95
CA ASP A 215 19.10 6.34 -9.10
C ASP A 215 18.36 6.51 -10.44
N GLY A 216 17.19 5.88 -10.58
CA GLY A 216 16.35 6.01 -11.78
C GLY A 216 15.50 7.27 -11.79
N ASN A 217 15.63 8.12 -10.76
CA ASN A 217 14.81 9.28 -10.51
C ASN A 217 13.31 8.96 -10.64
N GLU A 218 12.83 7.76 -10.29
CA GLU A 218 11.41 7.40 -10.48
C GLU A 218 10.50 7.78 -9.31
N ALA A 219 11.07 8.05 -8.14
CA ALA A 219 10.34 8.29 -6.90
C ALA A 219 9.70 9.69 -6.90
N VAL A 220 8.36 9.76 -6.80
CA VAL A 220 7.62 11.04 -6.72
C VAL A 220 7.22 11.34 -5.29
N GLY A 221 6.54 10.40 -4.62
CA GLY A 221 6.03 10.62 -3.27
C GLY A 221 5.70 9.31 -2.55
N GLY A 222 5.86 9.29 -1.23
CA GLY A 222 5.52 8.18 -0.37
C GLY A 222 4.66 8.66 0.79
N PHE A 223 3.49 8.05 0.97
CA PHE A 223 2.47 8.54 1.88
C PHE A 223 1.87 7.41 2.73
N PHE A 224 1.37 7.74 3.91
CA PHE A 224 0.64 6.80 4.76
C PHE A 224 -0.63 7.42 5.34
N SER A 225 -1.66 6.58 5.50
CA SER A 225 -3.00 7.01 5.92
C SER A 225 -3.02 7.55 7.35
N GLN A 226 -3.69 8.69 7.54
CA GLN A 226 -4.10 9.20 8.86
C GLN A 226 -5.61 9.08 9.09
N ILE A 227 -6.43 9.43 8.09
CA ILE A 227 -7.89 9.39 8.19
C ILE A 227 -8.47 8.79 6.91
N GLY A 228 -9.51 7.96 7.08
CA GLY A 228 -10.12 7.15 6.04
C GLY A 228 -9.80 5.68 6.28
N GLU A 229 -9.46 4.95 5.22
CA GLU A 229 -8.97 3.57 5.34
C GLU A 229 -7.55 3.59 5.91
N LEU A 230 -7.39 2.90 7.05
CA LEU A 230 -6.20 2.94 7.90
C LEU A 230 -5.19 1.85 7.54
N TYR A 231 -3.96 2.03 8.01
CA TYR A 231 -2.80 1.16 7.74
C TYR A 231 -2.49 1.03 6.24
N MET A 232 -2.87 2.03 5.45
CA MET A 232 -2.55 2.10 4.03
C MET A 232 -1.29 2.90 3.81
N VAL A 233 -0.45 2.41 2.89
CA VAL A 233 0.68 3.15 2.32
C VAL A 233 0.47 3.33 0.83
N HIS A 234 0.82 4.51 0.32
CA HIS A 234 0.78 4.82 -1.09
C HIS A 234 2.16 5.28 -1.58
N HIS A 235 2.65 4.66 -2.65
CA HIS A 235 3.81 5.15 -3.39
C HIS A 235 3.38 5.66 -4.75
N LEU A 236 3.82 6.86 -5.07
CA LEU A 236 3.68 7.48 -6.38
C LEU A 236 5.05 7.45 -7.07
N TRP A 237 5.07 6.83 -8.25
CA TRP A 237 6.24 6.74 -9.12
C TRP A 237 5.93 7.42 -10.45
N ALA A 238 6.95 7.89 -11.14
CA ALA A 238 6.83 8.41 -12.50
C ALA A 238 7.93 7.86 -13.39
N TYR A 239 7.54 7.53 -14.62
CA TYR A 239 8.39 6.96 -15.65
C TYR A 239 8.09 7.68 -16.96
N LYS A 240 9.07 7.70 -17.87
CA LYS A 240 8.87 8.25 -19.22
C LYS A 240 7.83 7.45 -19.99
N ASP A 241 7.93 6.13 -19.96
CA ASP A 241 7.09 5.18 -20.69
C ASP A 241 7.12 3.78 -20.03
N LEU A 242 6.33 2.85 -20.57
CA LEU A 242 6.20 1.50 -20.03
C LEU A 242 7.48 0.67 -20.14
N GLN A 243 8.29 0.89 -21.19
CA GLN A 243 9.56 0.19 -21.36
C GLN A 243 10.57 0.65 -20.31
N THR A 244 10.72 1.97 -20.15
CA THR A 244 11.56 2.58 -19.13
C THR A 244 11.16 2.11 -17.73
N ARG A 245 9.85 1.97 -17.47
CA ARG A 245 9.34 1.39 -16.23
C ARG A 245 9.81 -0.06 -16.03
N GLU A 246 9.74 -0.90 -17.05
CA GLU A 246 10.20 -2.28 -17.00
C GLU A 246 11.72 -2.35 -16.75
N ASP A 247 12.50 -1.61 -17.53
CA ASP A 247 13.96 -1.58 -17.46
C ASP A 247 14.45 -1.14 -16.07
N ILE A 248 13.90 -0.05 -15.51
CA ILE A 248 14.25 0.43 -14.16
C ILE A 248 13.89 -0.61 -13.09
N ARG A 249 12.73 -1.26 -13.21
CA ARG A 249 12.29 -2.28 -12.24
C ARG A 249 13.17 -3.52 -12.29
N ASN A 250 13.59 -3.95 -13.48
CA ASN A 250 14.49 -5.09 -13.66
C ASN A 250 15.90 -4.75 -13.17
N ALA A 251 16.40 -3.54 -13.45
CA ALA A 251 17.69 -3.08 -12.96
C ALA A 251 17.78 -3.10 -11.42
N ALA A 252 16.68 -2.79 -10.71
CA ALA A 252 16.65 -2.85 -9.25
C ALA A 252 16.94 -4.26 -8.69
N TRP A 253 16.53 -5.32 -9.39
CA TRP A 253 16.79 -6.71 -8.97
C TRP A 253 18.27 -7.12 -9.06
N HIS A 254 19.08 -6.39 -9.82
CA HIS A 254 20.51 -6.63 -9.90
C HIS A 254 21.30 -5.92 -8.80
N LYS A 255 20.64 -5.14 -7.92
CA LYS A 255 21.30 -4.43 -6.82
C LYS A 255 21.33 -5.32 -5.58
N HIS A 256 22.53 -5.59 -5.08
CA HIS A 256 22.74 -6.44 -3.90
C HIS A 256 21.97 -5.91 -2.66
N GLY A 257 21.21 -6.77 -2.01
CA GLY A 257 20.41 -6.44 -0.82
C GLY A 257 19.00 -5.90 -1.12
N TRP A 258 18.63 -5.74 -2.40
CA TRP A 258 17.27 -5.39 -2.79
C TRP A 258 16.28 -6.51 -2.47
N GLU A 259 16.69 -7.76 -2.70
CA GLU A 259 15.90 -8.97 -2.52
C GLU A 259 15.41 -9.15 -1.08
N GLU A 260 16.27 -8.87 -0.09
CA GLU A 260 15.92 -8.94 1.34
C GLU A 260 14.87 -7.87 1.69
N LEU A 261 15.06 -6.65 1.19
CA LEU A 261 14.15 -5.53 1.46
C LEU A 261 12.77 -5.76 0.84
N VAL A 262 12.72 -6.33 -0.38
CA VAL A 262 11.45 -6.69 -1.03
C VAL A 262 10.72 -7.76 -0.23
N TYR A 263 11.41 -8.78 0.29
CA TYR A 263 10.77 -9.84 1.07
C TYR A 263 9.96 -9.30 2.26
N TYR A 264 10.49 -8.31 2.97
CA TYR A 264 9.82 -7.70 4.13
C TYR A 264 8.79 -6.61 3.77
N THR A 265 8.73 -6.18 2.51
CA THR A 265 7.91 -5.03 2.09
C THR A 265 6.96 -5.29 0.93
N ALA A 266 6.96 -6.51 0.39
CA ALA A 266 6.22 -6.86 -0.81
C ALA A 266 4.72 -6.55 -0.68
N PRO A 267 4.09 -6.02 -1.74
CA PRO A 267 2.66 -5.73 -1.75
C PRO A 267 1.82 -7.00 -1.68
N GLN A 268 0.66 -6.87 -1.05
CA GLN A 268 -0.44 -7.83 -1.20
C GLN A 268 -1.40 -7.45 -2.34
N GLU A 269 -1.35 -6.21 -2.85
CA GLU A 269 -2.25 -5.69 -3.90
C GLU A 269 -1.51 -5.31 -5.21
N PRO A 270 -2.15 -5.45 -6.38
CA PRO A 270 -1.55 -5.09 -7.67
C PRO A 270 -1.42 -3.56 -7.86
N PRO A 271 -0.37 -3.08 -8.57
CA PRO A 271 -0.14 -1.65 -8.81
C PRO A 271 -1.15 -1.05 -9.83
N ARG A 272 -1.43 0.26 -9.74
CA ARG A 272 -2.27 1.01 -10.69
C ARG A 272 -1.41 1.92 -11.57
N LEU A 273 -1.65 1.91 -12.88
CA LEU A 273 -0.99 2.85 -13.80
C LEU A 273 -1.90 4.04 -14.10
N LEU A 274 -1.33 5.23 -13.96
CA LEU A 274 -1.97 6.53 -14.04
C LEU A 274 -1.38 7.31 -15.21
N LEU A 275 -2.22 7.97 -16.00
CA LEU A 275 -1.82 8.94 -17.00
C LEU A 275 -2.08 10.35 -16.47
N PRO A 276 -1.10 11.27 -16.56
CA PRO A 276 -1.30 12.65 -16.15
C PRO A 276 -2.37 13.28 -17.04
N ARG A 277 -3.12 14.20 -16.46
CA ARG A 277 -3.96 15.12 -17.22
C ARG A 277 -3.10 16.35 -17.48
N GLU A 278 -2.98 16.71 -18.76
CA GLU A 278 -2.45 18.02 -19.18
C GLU A 278 -3.39 19.14 -18.74
#